data_AF-A0A2L0ND50-F1
#
_entry.id   AF-A0A2L0ND50-F1
#
_cell.length_a   1.000
_cell.length_b   1.000
_cell.length_c   1.000
_cell.angle_alpha   90.00
_cell.angle_beta   90.00
_cell.angle_gamma   90.00
#
_symmetry.space_group_name_H-M   'P 1'
#
loop_
_entity.id
_entity.type
_entity.pdbx_description
1 polymer ?
#
loop_
_entity_poly.entity_id
_entity_poly.type
_entity_poly.pdbx_seq_one_letter_code
_entity_poly.pdbx_strand_id
1 'polypeptide(L)'
;MTIARPAKLAVTLAGALAALLLPTAVPAQAQSACSTATAAPADTLADAPAEGGADPEQARLRDARTAAFTERAGLGDFVHRFPAALCATRGAAEAERLVDAWGEALWRAAVNRAQGRRTGGDLPARDDRPLYWARLAMTVRLAQWRPDFTVDAGRLRQRFEDASRGLRDNDFSGAPDVRRVFVSGFDPFGLDTELRRANPSGSAVLQLNGRRITLADGTRAEIRAVVLPVRYGDFDRGIVERAFGPRLAPGPRAGDQITTISQGYPGLFTLEAWAGRARSADPYPDNVGALSGGTRDHPVTAPGLGPGAEFIATSLPAEEMTTVQQPFPVRLNSAVTEIPAGGDRPVDREDGPTPGSRAVAGGGGGYLSNEVAYRSNRLRLELAPDLPGGHLHTPVLTGLPALPDQLTGPDLERNEAAITDEVLDILRHATP
;
A
#
# COMPACT_ATOMS: atom_id res chain seq x y z
N MET A 1 16.15 -45.34 -45.40
CA MET A 1 17.57 -45.06 -45.66
C MET A 1 17.96 -43.77 -44.96
N THR A 2 18.82 -43.91 -43.93
CA THR A 2 19.87 -42.98 -43.44
C THR A 2 19.44 -41.57 -43.01
N ILE A 3 19.22 -41.22 -41.73
CA ILE A 3 20.09 -41.23 -40.53
C ILE A 3 21.44 -40.53 -40.75
N ALA A 4 21.63 -39.35 -40.14
CA ALA A 4 22.80 -39.03 -39.30
C ALA A 4 22.55 -37.75 -38.46
N ARG A 5 22.97 -37.84 -37.21
CA ARG A 5 22.82 -36.89 -36.08
C ARG A 5 24.18 -36.15 -35.84
N PRO A 6 24.31 -35.27 -34.83
CA PRO A 6 25.05 -34.01 -34.90
C PRO A 6 26.52 -34.08 -34.42
N ALA A 7 27.31 -33.07 -34.80
CA ALA A 7 28.67 -32.86 -34.31
C ALA A 7 28.68 -32.14 -32.95
N LYS A 8 29.30 -32.78 -31.95
CA LYS A 8 29.74 -32.20 -30.68
C LYS A 8 31.15 -31.64 -30.88
N LEU A 9 31.40 -30.39 -30.48
CA LEU A 9 32.78 -29.91 -30.28
C LEU A 9 33.17 -30.09 -28.81
N ALA A 10 34.21 -30.89 -28.60
CA ALA A 10 35.00 -30.95 -27.39
C ALA A 10 36.16 -29.95 -27.53
N VAL A 11 36.48 -29.21 -26.47
CA VAL A 11 37.76 -28.50 -26.34
C VAL A 11 38.37 -28.84 -24.98
N THR A 12 39.64 -29.17 -25.08
CA THR A 12 40.57 -29.83 -24.16
C THR A 12 41.06 -28.95 -23.01
N LEU A 13 41.30 -29.60 -21.87
CA LEU A 13 42.16 -29.15 -20.78
C LEU A 13 43.61 -28.99 -21.27
N ALA A 14 44.25 -27.87 -20.90
CA ALA A 14 45.70 -27.77 -20.79
C ALA A 14 46.04 -26.90 -19.57
N GLY A 15 46.78 -27.48 -18.63
CA GLY A 15 47.30 -26.79 -17.46
C GLY A 15 48.63 -26.08 -17.75
N ALA A 16 48.89 -25.03 -16.98
CA ALA A 16 50.23 -24.49 -16.79
C ALA A 16 50.37 -23.99 -15.35
N LEU A 17 51.27 -24.63 -14.60
CA LEU A 17 51.86 -24.12 -13.37
C LEU A 17 52.71 -22.88 -13.68
N ALA A 18 52.55 -21.81 -12.90
CA ALA A 18 53.54 -20.75 -12.78
C ALA A 18 53.50 -20.17 -11.36
N ALA A 19 54.70 -19.82 -10.88
CA ALA A 19 55.14 -19.78 -9.50
C ALA A 19 54.68 -18.58 -8.67
N LEU A 20 54.78 -18.77 -7.34
CA LEU A 20 54.60 -17.81 -6.26
C LEU A 20 55.45 -16.53 -6.45
N LEU A 21 54.78 -15.38 -6.36
CA LEU A 21 55.35 -14.14 -5.82
C LEU A 21 54.29 -13.51 -4.91
N LEU A 22 54.55 -13.55 -3.60
CA LEU A 22 53.76 -12.89 -2.55
C LEU A 22 53.95 -11.37 -2.66
N PRO A 23 52.88 -10.56 -2.76
CA PRO A 23 52.94 -9.18 -2.32
C PRO A 23 52.74 -9.16 -0.80
N THR A 24 53.76 -8.64 -0.13
CA THR A 24 53.77 -8.24 1.27
C THR A 24 52.49 -7.52 1.67
N ALA A 25 51.90 -7.96 2.78
CA ALA A 25 50.77 -7.32 3.44
C ALA A 25 51.05 -5.83 3.67
N VAL A 26 50.25 -4.98 3.06
CA VAL A 26 50.07 -3.59 3.47
C VAL A 26 48.87 -3.58 4.42
N PRO A 27 49.04 -3.31 5.72
CA PRO A 27 47.90 -3.01 6.58
C PRO A 27 47.56 -1.54 6.35
N ALA A 28 46.45 -1.28 5.66
CA ALA A 28 45.80 0.02 5.70
C ALA A 28 44.29 -0.22 5.72
N GLN A 29 43.80 -0.45 6.94
CA GLN A 29 42.41 -0.25 7.28
C GLN A 29 42.01 1.18 6.90
N ALA A 30 41.24 1.31 5.82
CA ALA A 30 40.22 2.34 5.72
C ALA A 30 38.89 1.60 5.69
N GLN A 31 38.48 1.07 6.86
CA GLN A 31 37.10 0.69 7.08
C GLN A 31 36.31 2.00 7.06
N SER A 32 35.66 2.27 5.92
CA SER A 32 34.65 3.32 5.79
C SER A 32 33.70 3.24 6.98
N ALA A 33 33.45 4.39 7.61
CA ALA A 33 32.74 4.52 8.87
C ALA A 33 31.22 4.45 8.69
N CYS A 34 30.75 3.62 7.75
CA CYS A 34 29.34 3.27 7.70
C CYS A 34 28.97 2.43 8.91
N SER A 35 28.45 3.09 9.95
CA SER A 35 27.83 2.41 11.06
C SER A 35 26.35 2.24 10.77
N THR A 36 25.93 0.99 10.66
CA THR A 36 24.57 0.60 10.97
C THR A 36 24.60 0.24 12.45
N ALA A 37 23.78 0.86 13.29
CA ALA A 37 23.60 0.36 14.65
C ALA A 37 23.29 -1.14 14.56
N THR A 38 24.25 -1.99 14.95
CA THR A 38 24.16 -3.44 14.75
C THR A 38 22.90 -3.96 15.43
N ALA A 39 22.13 -4.78 14.72
CA ALA A 39 21.06 -5.54 15.33
C ALA A 39 21.67 -6.45 16.41
N ALA A 40 21.45 -6.12 17.67
CA ALA A 40 21.61 -7.08 18.74
C ALA A 40 20.62 -8.25 18.50
N PRO A 41 20.93 -9.48 18.98
CA PRO A 41 19.96 -10.58 18.96
C PRO A 41 18.65 -10.12 19.60
N ALA A 42 17.54 -10.73 19.17
CA ALA A 42 16.15 -10.29 19.39
C ALA A 42 15.73 -10.04 20.86
N ASP A 43 16.59 -10.24 21.85
CA ASP A 43 16.33 -10.03 23.28
C ASP A 43 16.76 -8.66 23.84
N THR A 44 17.32 -7.74 23.04
CA THR A 44 17.77 -6.43 23.57
C THR A 44 17.45 -5.25 22.64
N LEU A 45 16.17 -5.03 22.34
CA LEU A 45 15.68 -3.77 21.76
C LEU A 45 15.41 -2.68 22.82
N ALA A 46 15.86 -2.85 24.07
CA ALA A 46 15.47 -1.97 25.17
C ALA A 46 16.06 -0.55 25.13
N ASP A 47 17.33 -0.34 24.73
CA ASP A 47 17.98 0.95 25.04
C ASP A 47 18.75 1.56 23.88
N ALA A 48 18.13 2.53 23.21
CA ALA A 48 18.74 3.78 22.73
C ALA A 48 17.65 4.73 22.19
N PRO A 49 17.37 5.87 22.84
CA PRO A 49 16.50 6.88 22.28
C PRO A 49 17.29 7.70 21.25
N ALA A 50 16.87 7.68 19.99
CA ALA A 50 17.03 8.86 19.15
C ALA A 50 16.13 9.95 19.76
N GLU A 51 16.52 11.22 19.70
CA GLU A 51 15.64 12.31 20.11
C GLU A 51 14.29 12.19 19.36
N GLY A 52 13.22 11.99 20.14
CA GLY A 52 11.92 11.50 19.65
C GLY A 52 11.82 9.98 19.82
N GLY A 53 11.14 9.53 20.89
CA GLY A 53 10.94 8.11 21.19
C GLY A 53 10.42 7.30 19.98
N ALA A 54 10.63 5.98 20.02
CA ALA A 54 10.22 5.10 18.92
C ALA A 54 8.75 5.34 18.56
N ASP A 55 8.53 5.74 17.30
CA ASP A 55 7.24 5.80 16.63
C ASP A 55 6.41 4.55 16.99
N PRO A 56 5.15 4.68 17.48
CA PRO A 56 4.33 3.52 17.86
C PRO A 56 4.23 2.45 16.78
N GLU A 57 4.28 2.85 15.50
CA GLU A 57 4.37 1.91 14.38
C GLU A 57 5.63 1.05 14.48
N GLN A 58 6.79 1.68 14.63
CA GLN A 58 8.10 1.02 14.70
C GLN A 58 8.29 0.23 16.00
N ALA A 59 7.68 0.67 17.11
CA ALA A 59 7.77 -0.03 18.40
C ALA A 59 7.24 -1.47 18.31
N ARG A 60 6.26 -1.74 17.44
CA ARG A 60 5.67 -3.07 17.22
C ARG A 60 6.66 -4.10 16.65
N LEU A 61 7.75 -3.65 16.01
CA LEU A 61 8.81 -4.54 15.51
C LEU A 61 9.54 -5.31 16.64
N ARG A 62 9.35 -4.94 17.90
CA ARG A 62 9.84 -5.70 19.06
C ARG A 62 9.14 -7.05 19.24
N ASP A 63 7.93 -7.20 18.70
CA ASP A 63 7.21 -8.47 18.72
C ASP A 63 7.76 -9.41 17.63
N ALA A 64 8.22 -10.60 18.05
CA ALA A 64 8.84 -11.58 17.15
C ALA A 64 7.93 -12.04 16.00
N ARG A 65 6.60 -11.92 16.15
CA ARG A 65 5.63 -12.24 15.09
C ARG A 65 5.79 -11.32 13.87
N THR A 66 6.23 -10.07 14.07
CA THR A 66 6.48 -9.13 12.97
C THR A 66 7.62 -9.60 12.06
N ALA A 67 8.72 -10.07 12.65
CA ALA A 67 9.82 -10.67 11.91
C ALA A 67 9.36 -11.94 11.20
N ALA A 68 8.57 -12.78 11.87
CA ALA A 68 8.02 -14.00 11.28
C ALA A 68 7.20 -13.73 10.01
N PHE A 69 6.41 -12.64 9.94
CA PHE A 69 5.72 -12.27 8.68
C PHE A 69 6.67 -12.03 7.51
N THR A 70 7.82 -11.41 7.76
CA THR A 70 8.80 -11.12 6.70
C THR A 70 9.60 -12.35 6.29
N GLU A 71 10.08 -13.14 7.25
CA GLU A 71 10.88 -14.34 7.00
C GLU A 71 10.05 -15.43 6.32
N ARG A 72 8.89 -15.73 6.89
CA ARG A 72 7.99 -16.78 6.41
C ARG A 72 7.26 -16.43 5.14
N ALA A 73 7.37 -15.20 4.65
CA ALA A 73 6.90 -14.79 3.33
C ALA A 73 8.02 -14.77 2.26
N GLY A 74 9.27 -15.04 2.64
CA GLY A 74 10.41 -14.95 1.74
C GLY A 74 10.79 -13.51 1.36
N LEU A 75 10.51 -12.55 2.26
CA LEU A 75 10.89 -11.13 2.14
C LEU A 75 12.01 -10.73 3.12
N GLY A 76 12.42 -11.61 4.05
CA GLY A 76 13.47 -11.33 5.04
C GLY A 76 14.81 -10.88 4.43
N ASP A 77 15.19 -11.42 3.27
CA ASP A 77 16.39 -11.01 2.52
C ASP A 77 16.44 -9.50 2.23
N PHE A 78 15.28 -8.86 1.99
CA PHE A 78 15.23 -7.41 1.82
C PHE A 78 15.66 -6.70 3.11
N VAL A 79 15.19 -7.16 4.26
CA VAL A 79 15.50 -6.56 5.56
C VAL A 79 16.98 -6.80 5.93
N HIS A 80 17.50 -8.01 5.71
CA HIS A 80 18.86 -8.38 6.11
C HIS A 80 19.96 -7.75 5.26
N ARG A 81 19.73 -7.59 3.96
CA ARG A 81 20.76 -7.11 3.02
C ARG A 81 20.74 -5.59 2.82
N PHE A 82 19.63 -4.94 3.12
CA PHE A 82 19.47 -3.49 2.92
C PHE A 82 20.50 -2.63 3.69
N PRO A 83 20.86 -2.93 4.96
CA PRO A 83 21.89 -2.16 5.68
C PRO A 83 23.26 -2.18 4.96
N ALA A 84 23.71 -3.34 4.49
CA ALA A 84 24.96 -3.46 3.74
C ALA A 84 24.89 -2.73 2.39
N ALA A 85 23.73 -2.76 1.73
CA ALA A 85 23.50 -2.04 0.49
C ALA A 85 23.57 -0.51 0.69
N LEU A 86 22.96 0.01 1.76
CA LEU A 86 23.07 1.42 2.15
C LEU A 86 24.54 1.82 2.39
N CYS A 87 25.30 0.98 3.10
CA CYS A 87 26.73 1.22 3.35
C CYS A 87 27.63 1.17 2.11
N ALA A 88 27.17 0.55 1.03
CA ALA A 88 27.93 0.52 -0.22
C ALA A 88 27.80 1.82 -1.03
N THR A 89 26.83 2.68 -0.71
CA THR A 89 26.61 3.95 -1.43
C THR A 89 27.71 4.97 -1.12
N ARG A 90 28.08 5.78 -2.11
CA ARG A 90 29.20 6.72 -2.04
C ARG A 90 28.76 8.18 -2.04
N GLY A 91 27.45 8.45 -2.02
CA GLY A 91 26.90 9.80 -2.00
C GLY A 91 25.38 9.83 -2.06
N ALA A 92 24.80 11.00 -1.78
CA ALA A 92 23.35 11.18 -1.67
C ALA A 92 22.58 10.72 -2.91
N ALA A 93 23.07 11.03 -4.12
CA ALA A 93 22.42 10.62 -5.36
C ALA A 93 22.39 9.09 -5.55
N GLU A 94 23.41 8.38 -5.07
CA GLU A 94 23.44 6.92 -5.11
C GLU A 94 22.49 6.32 -4.07
N ALA A 95 22.46 6.89 -2.86
CA ALA A 95 21.48 6.52 -1.84
C ALA A 95 20.03 6.72 -2.32
N GLU A 96 19.74 7.84 -3.00
CA GLU A 96 18.42 8.12 -3.59
C GLU A 96 18.00 7.11 -4.66
N ARG A 97 18.93 6.65 -5.50
CA ARG A 97 18.67 5.59 -6.49
C ARG A 97 18.52 4.24 -5.83
N LEU A 98 19.29 3.97 -4.77
CA LEU A 98 19.23 2.72 -4.03
C LEU A 98 17.88 2.57 -3.33
N VAL A 99 17.41 3.58 -2.60
CA VAL A 99 16.12 3.49 -1.89
C VAL A 99 14.94 3.35 -2.86
N ASP A 100 14.99 4.00 -4.03
CA ASP A 100 14.02 3.77 -5.11
C ASP A 100 14.05 2.31 -5.56
N ALA A 101 15.22 1.82 -5.99
CA ALA A 101 15.35 0.48 -6.55
C ALA A 101 14.97 -0.62 -5.56
N TRP A 102 15.33 -0.47 -4.29
CA TRP A 102 14.98 -1.42 -3.23
C TRP A 102 13.51 -1.37 -2.87
N GLY A 103 12.91 -0.17 -2.80
CA GLY A 103 11.47 -0.02 -2.57
C GLY A 103 10.66 -0.64 -3.71
N GLU A 104 11.00 -0.34 -4.96
CA GLU A 104 10.33 -0.92 -6.14
C GLU A 104 10.52 -2.45 -6.20
N ALA A 105 11.70 -2.95 -5.84
CA ALA A 105 11.96 -4.39 -5.80
C ALA A 105 11.13 -5.09 -4.71
N LEU A 106 10.97 -4.47 -3.53
CA LEU A 106 10.10 -4.97 -2.47
C LEU A 106 8.63 -5.01 -2.93
N TRP A 107 8.14 -3.92 -3.53
CA TRP A 107 6.79 -3.85 -4.09
C TRP A 107 6.54 -4.96 -5.13
N ARG A 108 7.44 -5.10 -6.12
CA ARG A 108 7.34 -6.15 -7.14
C ARG A 108 7.40 -7.54 -6.53
N ALA A 109 8.22 -7.76 -5.50
CA ALA A 109 8.29 -9.05 -4.81
C ALA A 109 6.98 -9.39 -4.08
N ALA A 110 6.35 -8.41 -3.41
CA ALA A 110 5.06 -8.59 -2.76
C ALA A 110 3.93 -8.86 -3.76
N VAL A 111 3.86 -8.11 -4.87
CA VAL A 111 2.88 -8.34 -5.95
C VAL A 111 3.08 -9.73 -6.59
N ASN A 112 4.32 -10.12 -6.89
CA ASN A 112 4.61 -11.43 -7.45
C ASN A 112 4.23 -12.56 -6.48
N ARG A 113 4.46 -12.36 -5.18
CA ARG A 113 4.03 -13.31 -4.13
C ARG A 113 2.51 -13.43 -4.09
N ALA A 114 1.78 -12.32 -3.98
CA ALA A 114 0.32 -12.28 -3.95
C ALA A 114 -0.33 -12.96 -5.16
N GLN A 115 0.36 -12.94 -6.30
CA GLN A 115 -0.11 -13.55 -7.54
C GLN A 115 0.43 -14.96 -7.79
N GLY A 116 1.10 -15.58 -6.80
CA GLY A 116 1.67 -16.94 -6.92
C GLY A 116 2.84 -17.06 -7.89
N ARG A 117 3.40 -15.93 -8.36
CA ARG A 117 4.54 -15.87 -9.30
C ARG A 117 5.90 -15.94 -8.60
N ARG A 118 5.94 -15.78 -7.27
CA ARG A 118 7.14 -15.97 -6.44
C ARG A 118 6.87 -17.11 -5.46
N THR A 119 7.67 -18.16 -5.56
CA THR A 119 7.70 -19.25 -4.59
C THR A 119 8.62 -18.87 -3.43
N GLY A 120 8.22 -19.19 -2.20
CA GLY A 120 9.04 -18.99 -1.01
C GLY A 120 8.20 -18.70 0.22
N GLY A 121 8.66 -19.20 1.37
CA GLY A 121 7.91 -19.08 2.63
C GLY A 121 6.73 -20.04 2.75
N ASP A 122 6.12 -20.09 3.92
CA ASP A 122 4.99 -20.95 4.29
C ASP A 122 3.73 -20.16 4.68
N LEU A 123 3.78 -18.82 4.63
CA LEU A 123 2.58 -17.98 4.76
C LEU A 123 1.72 -18.02 3.49
N PRO A 124 0.43 -17.64 3.58
CA PRO A 124 -0.45 -17.56 2.43
C PRO A 124 0.07 -16.56 1.42
N ALA A 125 -0.17 -16.82 0.13
CA ALA A 125 0.30 -15.95 -0.94
C ALA A 125 -0.36 -14.58 -0.89
N ARG A 126 -1.69 -14.54 -0.64
CA ARG A 126 -2.56 -13.36 -0.74
C ARG A 126 -2.43 -12.34 0.40
N ASP A 127 -1.64 -12.69 1.42
CA ASP A 127 -1.43 -11.92 2.64
C ASP A 127 -0.72 -10.58 2.40
N ASP A 128 -1.28 -9.48 2.89
CA ASP A 128 -0.73 -8.12 2.77
C ASP A 128 0.31 -7.78 3.85
N ARG A 129 0.25 -8.45 5.01
CA ARG A 129 1.08 -8.18 6.19
C ARG A 129 2.58 -8.27 5.90
N PRO A 130 3.09 -9.22 5.09
CA PRO A 130 4.52 -9.29 4.79
C PRO A 130 5.10 -8.03 4.15
N LEU A 131 4.38 -7.37 3.24
CA LEU A 131 4.83 -6.12 2.62
C LEU A 131 4.92 -5.01 3.69
N TYR A 132 3.87 -4.88 4.49
CA TYR A 132 3.79 -3.88 5.56
C TYR A 132 4.96 -4.01 6.54
N TRP A 133 5.17 -5.20 7.10
CA TRP A 133 6.22 -5.43 8.10
C TRP A 133 7.63 -5.33 7.51
N ALA A 134 7.86 -5.82 6.29
CA ALA A 134 9.16 -5.71 5.63
C ALA A 134 9.53 -4.24 5.36
N ARG A 135 8.57 -3.46 4.84
CA ARG A 135 8.77 -2.02 4.60
C ARG A 135 9.04 -1.28 5.92
N LEU A 136 8.28 -1.56 6.97
CA LEU A 136 8.48 -0.92 8.28
C LEU A 136 9.88 -1.24 8.85
N ALA A 137 10.30 -2.51 8.81
CA ALA A 137 11.64 -2.91 9.25
C ALA A 137 12.75 -2.21 8.44
N MET A 138 12.61 -2.14 7.11
CA MET A 138 13.55 -1.42 6.26
C MET A 138 13.56 0.10 6.51
N THR A 139 12.42 0.71 6.79
CA THR A 139 12.33 2.13 7.18
C THR A 139 13.13 2.39 8.46
N VAL A 140 13.08 1.49 9.45
CA VAL A 140 13.91 1.59 10.66
C VAL A 140 15.40 1.43 10.32
N ARG A 141 15.78 0.49 9.44
CA ARG A 141 17.18 0.35 8.99
C ARG A 141 17.69 1.62 8.28
N LEU A 142 16.85 2.24 7.44
CA LEU A 142 17.17 3.50 6.78
C LEU A 142 17.36 4.64 7.79
N ALA A 143 16.50 4.72 8.81
CA ALA A 143 16.60 5.75 9.85
C ALA A 143 17.84 5.58 10.75
N GLN A 144 18.31 4.34 10.95
CA GLN A 144 19.51 4.01 11.73
C GLN A 144 20.82 4.19 10.95
N TRP A 145 20.76 4.22 9.62
CA TRP A 145 21.94 4.38 8.79
C TRP A 145 22.60 5.76 8.99
N ARG A 146 23.92 5.76 9.12
CA ARG A 146 24.76 6.96 9.29
C ARG A 146 25.87 6.95 8.23
N PRO A 147 25.67 7.62 7.08
CA PRO A 147 26.71 7.77 6.07
C PRO A 147 27.76 8.81 6.46
N ASP A 148 28.96 8.66 5.90
CA ASP A 148 30.06 9.64 6.00
C ASP A 148 29.86 10.89 5.09
N PHE A 149 28.71 10.99 4.43
CA PHE A 149 28.33 12.10 3.56
C PHE A 149 26.93 12.61 3.92
N THR A 150 26.67 13.88 3.63
CA THR A 150 25.37 14.50 3.92
C THR A 150 24.25 13.89 3.09
N VAL A 151 23.13 13.57 3.74
CA VAL A 151 21.88 13.11 3.12
C VAL A 151 20.69 13.86 3.70
N ASP A 152 19.65 14.00 2.90
CA ASP A 152 18.32 14.39 3.39
C ASP A 152 17.56 13.13 3.79
N ALA A 153 17.52 12.83 5.09
CA ALA A 153 16.85 11.64 5.62
C ALA A 153 15.35 11.63 5.36
N GLY A 154 14.69 12.81 5.38
CA GLY A 154 13.26 12.93 5.10
C GLY A 154 12.95 12.58 3.64
N ARG A 155 13.76 13.11 2.73
CA ARG A 155 13.66 12.80 1.29
C ARG A 155 13.95 11.34 0.99
N LEU A 156 14.98 10.74 1.59
CA LEU A 156 15.25 9.30 1.41
C LEU A 156 14.11 8.43 1.93
N ARG A 157 13.54 8.75 3.10
CA ARG A 157 12.38 8.04 3.64
C ARG A 157 11.17 8.18 2.72
N GLN A 158 10.85 9.38 2.26
CA GLN A 158 9.72 9.58 1.35
C GLN A 158 9.90 8.81 0.04
N ARG A 159 11.10 8.83 -0.55
CA ARG A 159 11.40 8.07 -1.78
C ARG A 159 11.23 6.57 -1.60
N PHE A 160 11.75 6.03 -0.50
CA PHE A 160 11.58 4.62 -0.14
C PHE A 160 10.10 4.26 0.05
N GLU A 161 9.34 5.09 0.78
CA GLU A 161 7.91 4.90 1.02
C GLU A 161 7.12 4.94 -0.29
N ASP A 162 7.32 5.95 -1.14
CA ASP A 162 6.63 6.05 -2.44
C ASP A 162 6.98 4.83 -3.34
N ALA A 163 8.25 4.43 -3.39
CA ALA A 163 8.70 3.27 -4.17
C ALA A 163 8.09 1.94 -3.69
N SER A 164 8.13 1.68 -2.38
CA SER A 164 7.64 0.43 -1.77
C SER A 164 6.12 0.30 -1.69
N ARG A 165 5.40 1.37 -2.05
CA ARG A 165 3.93 1.43 -2.10
C ARG A 165 3.35 1.35 -3.52
N GLY A 166 4.23 1.24 -4.52
CA GLY A 166 3.84 1.19 -5.93
C GLY A 166 3.54 2.55 -6.55
N LEU A 167 3.95 3.67 -5.94
CA LEU A 167 3.81 5.01 -6.56
C LEU A 167 4.87 5.23 -7.65
N ARG A 168 5.93 4.43 -7.68
CA ARG A 168 7.03 4.48 -8.67
C ARG A 168 7.08 3.18 -9.47
N ASP A 169 7.62 3.26 -10.69
CA ASP A 169 7.73 2.13 -11.64
C ASP A 169 6.43 1.32 -11.81
N ASN A 170 5.29 2.01 -11.88
CA ASN A 170 3.98 1.38 -11.88
C ASN A 170 2.99 2.02 -12.85
N ASP A 171 3.52 2.50 -13.97
CA ASP A 171 2.69 3.07 -15.03
C ASP A 171 1.91 2.02 -15.79
N PHE A 172 0.77 2.43 -16.38
CA PHE A 172 0.07 1.62 -17.36
C PHE A 172 0.98 1.31 -18.56
N SER A 173 0.79 0.14 -19.16
CA SER A 173 1.58 -0.31 -20.32
C SER A 173 1.38 0.55 -21.56
N GLY A 174 0.28 1.32 -21.64
CA GLY A 174 -0.10 2.11 -22.82
C GLY A 174 -0.55 1.23 -23.99
N ALA A 175 -0.92 -0.01 -23.73
CA ALA A 175 -1.43 -0.92 -24.75
C ALA A 175 -2.72 -0.34 -25.38
N PRO A 176 -2.85 -0.33 -26.72
CA PRO A 176 -4.09 0.09 -27.37
C PRO A 176 -5.23 -0.87 -27.00
N ASP A 177 -6.46 -0.37 -27.04
CA ASP A 177 -7.70 -1.13 -26.80
C ASP A 177 -7.75 -1.81 -25.42
N VAL A 178 -7.00 -1.29 -24.44
CA VAL A 178 -7.00 -1.74 -23.05
C VAL A 178 -7.36 -0.58 -22.13
N ARG A 179 -8.47 -0.72 -21.40
CA ARG A 179 -8.90 0.23 -20.37
C ARG A 179 -7.93 0.24 -19.18
N ARG A 180 -7.65 1.41 -18.63
CA ARG A 180 -6.64 1.62 -17.58
C ARG A 180 -7.33 1.93 -16.25
N VAL A 181 -7.45 0.93 -15.39
CA VAL A 181 -8.14 1.07 -14.10
C VAL A 181 -7.09 1.26 -13.00
N PHE A 182 -7.17 2.36 -12.26
CA PHE A 182 -6.28 2.62 -11.14
C PHE A 182 -7.01 2.42 -9.80
N VAL A 183 -6.44 1.61 -8.91
CA VAL A 183 -7.04 1.34 -7.60
C VAL A 183 -6.08 1.59 -6.45
N SER A 184 -6.60 1.89 -5.26
CA SER A 184 -5.79 1.95 -4.04
C SER A 184 -6.34 1.01 -2.98
N GLY A 185 -5.45 0.45 -2.17
CA GLY A 185 -5.77 -0.24 -0.92
C GLY A 185 -5.05 0.44 0.25
N PHE A 186 -5.23 -0.09 1.46
CA PHE A 186 -4.55 0.39 2.66
C PHE A 186 -3.69 -0.68 3.33
N ASP A 187 -2.70 -0.21 4.07
CA ASP A 187 -1.95 -1.02 5.04
C ASP A 187 -2.86 -1.60 6.14
N PRO A 188 -2.43 -2.66 6.84
CA PRO A 188 -3.00 -3.08 8.11
C PRO A 188 -3.14 -1.94 9.13
N PHE A 189 -4.22 -1.96 9.91
CA PHE A 189 -4.51 -0.99 10.97
C PHE A 189 -5.12 -1.66 12.20
N GLY A 190 -5.14 -1.00 13.35
CA GLY A 190 -5.67 -1.58 14.60
C GLY A 190 -4.74 -2.62 15.24
N LEU A 191 -3.43 -2.46 15.00
CA LEU A 191 -2.39 -3.43 15.35
C LEU A 191 -2.03 -3.47 16.84
N ASP A 192 -2.43 -2.47 17.63
CA ASP A 192 -2.31 -2.50 19.10
C ASP A 192 -3.28 -3.49 19.74
N THR A 193 -4.46 -3.66 19.13
CA THR A 193 -5.46 -4.63 19.61
C THR A 193 -5.15 -6.03 19.10
N GLU A 194 -4.76 -6.15 17.83
CA GLU A 194 -4.46 -7.44 17.21
C GLU A 194 -3.38 -7.26 16.14
N LEU A 195 -2.13 -7.58 16.49
CA LEU A 195 -0.95 -7.44 15.64
C LEU A 195 -1.04 -8.28 14.35
N ARG A 196 -1.79 -9.38 14.36
CA ARG A 196 -1.94 -10.28 13.21
C ARG A 196 -3.00 -9.79 12.22
N ARG A 197 -3.68 -8.68 12.49
CA ARG A 197 -4.73 -8.16 11.61
C ARG A 197 -4.14 -7.83 10.23
N ALA A 198 -4.78 -8.35 9.19
CA ALA A 198 -4.53 -8.02 7.79
C ALA A 198 -5.54 -6.97 7.31
N ASN A 199 -5.29 -6.34 6.16
CA ASN A 199 -6.25 -5.45 5.52
C ASN A 199 -6.68 -6.01 4.16
N PRO A 200 -7.94 -6.47 4.01
CA PRO A 200 -8.40 -7.07 2.76
C PRO A 200 -8.29 -6.13 1.54
N SER A 201 -8.33 -4.80 1.75
CA SER A 201 -8.09 -3.85 0.66
C SER A 201 -6.63 -3.90 0.15
N GLY A 202 -5.66 -4.02 1.05
CA GLY A 202 -4.24 -4.25 0.74
C GLY A 202 -4.03 -5.59 0.03
N SER A 203 -4.64 -6.65 0.55
CA SER A 203 -4.58 -8.00 -0.05
C SER A 203 -5.16 -8.02 -1.46
N ALA A 204 -6.25 -7.30 -1.71
CA ALA A 204 -6.87 -7.20 -3.03
C ALA A 204 -5.94 -6.49 -4.03
N VAL A 205 -5.41 -5.32 -3.68
CA VAL A 205 -4.61 -4.53 -4.65
C VAL A 205 -3.29 -5.19 -5.02
N LEU A 206 -2.67 -5.95 -4.12
CA LEU A 206 -1.46 -6.73 -4.44
C LEU A 206 -1.76 -7.83 -5.47
N GLN A 207 -2.94 -8.46 -5.40
CA GLN A 207 -3.36 -9.47 -6.37
C GLN A 207 -3.74 -8.89 -7.73
N LEU A 208 -4.22 -7.64 -7.74
CA LEU A 208 -4.69 -6.95 -8.94
C LEU A 208 -3.59 -6.19 -9.70
N ASN A 209 -2.55 -5.70 -9.03
CA ASN A 209 -1.55 -4.84 -9.66
C ASN A 209 -0.88 -5.50 -10.88
N GLY A 210 -0.96 -4.86 -12.04
CA GLY A 210 -0.42 -5.35 -13.31
C GLY A 210 -1.23 -6.46 -13.97
N ARG A 211 -2.40 -6.85 -13.43
CA ARG A 211 -3.28 -7.85 -14.06
C ARG A 211 -3.98 -7.24 -15.28
N ARG A 212 -4.19 -8.08 -16.29
CA ARG A 212 -5.14 -7.82 -17.38
C ARG A 212 -6.38 -8.66 -17.20
N ILE A 213 -7.54 -8.03 -17.15
CA ILE A 213 -8.84 -8.67 -16.93
C ILE A 213 -9.76 -8.44 -18.15
N THR A 214 -10.82 -9.23 -18.25
CA THR A 214 -11.96 -8.94 -19.13
C THR A 214 -13.06 -8.37 -18.24
N LEU A 215 -13.60 -7.22 -18.63
CA LEU A 215 -14.76 -6.58 -18.00
C LEU A 215 -16.06 -7.25 -18.46
N ALA A 216 -17.17 -6.95 -17.80
CA ALA A 216 -18.47 -7.58 -18.07
C ALA A 216 -18.97 -7.32 -19.50
N ASP A 217 -18.61 -6.17 -20.10
CA ASP A 217 -18.91 -5.78 -21.48
C ASP A 217 -18.00 -6.47 -22.53
N GLY A 218 -17.01 -7.26 -22.10
CA GLY A 218 -16.02 -7.91 -22.97
C GLY A 218 -14.74 -7.09 -23.21
N THR A 219 -14.68 -5.83 -22.76
CA THR A 219 -13.51 -4.96 -22.88
C THR A 219 -12.34 -5.49 -22.04
N ARG A 220 -11.12 -5.32 -22.54
CA ARG A 220 -9.90 -5.66 -21.80
C ARG A 220 -9.49 -4.49 -20.91
N ALA A 221 -9.10 -4.77 -19.66
CA ALA A 221 -8.57 -3.76 -18.76
C ALA A 221 -7.22 -4.16 -18.16
N GLU A 222 -6.32 -3.21 -17.99
CA GLU A 222 -5.12 -3.30 -17.17
C GLU A 222 -5.38 -2.59 -15.84
N ILE A 223 -5.10 -3.27 -14.73
CA ILE A 223 -5.22 -2.69 -13.39
C ILE A 223 -3.84 -2.27 -12.90
N ARG A 224 -3.71 -1.04 -12.42
CA ARG A 224 -2.57 -0.57 -11.64
C ARG A 224 -3.03 -0.18 -10.26
N ALA A 225 -2.20 -0.46 -9.26
CA ALA A 225 -2.60 -0.27 -7.88
C ALA A 225 -1.48 0.21 -6.96
N VAL A 226 -1.89 0.83 -5.86
CA VAL A 226 -1.02 1.28 -4.76
C VAL A 226 -1.56 0.84 -3.41
N VAL A 227 -0.68 0.77 -2.41
CA VAL A 227 -1.07 0.59 -1.00
C VAL A 227 -0.71 1.86 -0.20
N LEU A 228 -1.72 2.51 0.36
CA LEU A 228 -1.59 3.75 1.12
C LEU A 228 -1.46 3.48 2.64
N PRO A 229 -0.74 4.34 3.37
CA PRO A 229 -0.59 4.21 4.82
C PRO A 229 -1.86 4.61 5.54
N VAL A 230 -2.11 3.97 6.69
CA VAL A 230 -3.11 4.45 7.66
C VAL A 230 -2.40 5.42 8.62
N ARG A 231 -1.99 6.58 8.08
CA ARG A 231 -1.27 7.65 8.78
C ARG A 231 -1.69 9.03 8.27
N TYR A 232 -2.24 9.89 9.14
CA TYR A 232 -2.70 11.23 8.77
C TYR A 232 -1.57 12.11 8.22
N GLY A 233 -0.37 12.02 8.80
CA GLY A 233 0.76 12.83 8.37
C GLY A 233 1.20 12.58 6.92
N ASP A 234 1.00 11.38 6.38
CA ASP A 234 1.30 11.10 4.96
C ASP A 234 0.24 11.68 4.02
N PHE A 235 -1.03 11.70 4.46
CA PHE A 235 -2.13 12.36 3.75
C PHE A 235 -1.93 13.88 3.74
N ASP A 236 -1.54 14.46 4.87
CA ASP A 236 -1.23 15.89 4.99
C ASP A 236 -0.08 16.31 4.06
N ARG A 237 0.90 15.42 3.86
CA ARG A 237 2.01 15.60 2.90
C ARG A 237 1.63 15.24 1.46
N GLY A 238 0.37 14.97 1.17
CA GLY A 238 -0.15 14.81 -0.20
C GLY A 238 0.14 13.47 -0.86
N ILE A 239 0.21 12.36 -0.12
CA ILE A 239 0.46 11.04 -0.72
C ILE A 239 -0.64 10.62 -1.70
N VAL A 240 -1.90 11.00 -1.45
CA VAL A 240 -3.02 10.70 -2.35
C VAL A 240 -2.81 11.41 -3.68
N GLU A 241 -2.47 12.70 -3.65
CA GLU A 241 -2.21 13.49 -4.85
C GLU A 241 -0.99 12.97 -5.62
N ARG A 242 0.07 12.54 -4.92
CA ARG A 242 1.23 11.89 -5.57
C ARG A 242 0.88 10.55 -6.23
N ALA A 243 -0.02 9.77 -5.64
CA ALA A 243 -0.43 8.48 -6.18
C ALA A 243 -1.38 8.61 -7.38
N PHE A 244 -2.40 9.48 -7.26
CA PHE A 244 -3.46 9.61 -8.25
C PHE A 244 -3.16 10.65 -9.35
N GLY A 245 -2.41 11.71 -9.03
CA GLY A 245 -2.09 12.79 -9.98
C GLY A 245 -1.51 12.29 -11.31
N PRO A 246 -0.47 11.43 -11.32
CA PRO A 246 0.08 10.88 -12.56
C PRO A 246 -0.90 10.02 -13.38
N ARG A 247 -1.99 9.55 -12.76
CA ARG A 247 -3.03 8.74 -13.39
C ARG A 247 -4.18 9.61 -13.88
N LEU A 248 -4.37 10.79 -13.32
CA LEU A 248 -5.44 11.71 -13.71
C LEU A 248 -4.96 12.77 -14.70
N ALA A 249 -3.66 13.09 -14.71
CA ALA A 249 -3.09 14.04 -15.64
C ALA A 249 -3.24 13.54 -17.10
N PRO A 250 -3.66 14.42 -18.04
CA PRO A 250 -3.79 14.06 -19.45
C PRO A 250 -2.49 13.50 -20.02
N GLY A 251 -2.57 12.37 -20.74
CA GLY A 251 -1.42 11.77 -21.39
C GLY A 251 -1.64 10.33 -21.84
N PRO A 252 -0.66 9.72 -22.53
CA PRO A 252 -0.76 8.36 -23.06
C PRO A 252 -0.89 7.29 -21.97
N ARG A 253 -0.61 7.64 -20.71
CA ARG A 253 -0.70 6.76 -19.54
C ARG A 253 -1.69 7.25 -18.48
N ALA A 254 -2.61 8.15 -18.84
CA ALA A 254 -3.74 8.49 -17.98
C ALA A 254 -4.59 7.24 -17.67
N GLY A 255 -5.29 7.21 -16.56
CA GLY A 255 -6.29 6.20 -16.27
C GLY A 255 -7.58 6.49 -17.04
N ASP A 256 -8.45 5.51 -17.09
CA ASP A 256 -9.82 5.60 -17.61
C ASP A 256 -10.86 5.39 -16.49
N GLN A 257 -10.39 5.10 -15.26
CA GLN A 257 -11.19 4.97 -14.04
C GLN A 257 -10.28 4.98 -12.81
N ILE A 258 -10.78 5.53 -11.69
CA ILE A 258 -10.18 5.38 -10.37
C ILE A 258 -11.14 4.72 -9.37
N THR A 259 -10.65 3.84 -8.51
CA THR A 259 -11.45 3.29 -7.41
C THR A 259 -10.59 3.14 -6.16
N THR A 260 -10.91 3.89 -5.11
CA THR A 260 -10.26 3.69 -3.81
C THR A 260 -10.95 2.53 -3.10
N ILE A 261 -10.18 1.66 -2.43
CA ILE A 261 -10.69 0.48 -1.72
C ILE A 261 -10.21 0.53 -0.26
N SER A 262 -11.14 0.37 0.67
CA SER A 262 -10.87 0.34 2.12
C SER A 262 -11.58 -0.83 2.78
N GLN A 263 -11.16 -1.24 3.98
CA GLN A 263 -11.97 -2.15 4.78
C GLN A 263 -13.10 -1.39 5.46
N GLY A 264 -14.34 -1.88 5.36
CA GLY A 264 -15.52 -1.27 5.97
C GLY A 264 -16.23 -2.19 6.96
N TYR A 265 -17.42 -2.67 6.60
CA TYR A 265 -18.40 -3.24 7.52
C TYR A 265 -18.33 -4.78 7.61
N PRO A 266 -18.78 -5.41 8.69
CA PRO A 266 -18.85 -6.88 8.75
C PRO A 266 -19.83 -7.45 7.71
N GLY A 267 -19.35 -8.35 6.85
CA GLY A 267 -20.20 -9.20 6.01
C GLY A 267 -20.87 -8.54 4.79
N LEU A 268 -20.47 -7.33 4.39
CA LEU A 268 -20.96 -6.71 3.14
C LEU A 268 -19.91 -5.82 2.48
N PHE A 269 -20.07 -5.61 1.17
CA PHE A 269 -19.41 -4.54 0.43
C PHE A 269 -20.32 -3.33 0.34
N THR A 270 -19.75 -2.13 0.43
CA THR A 270 -20.47 -0.88 0.15
C THR A 270 -19.73 -0.08 -0.92
N LEU A 271 -20.43 0.26 -1.99
CA LEU A 271 -20.05 1.34 -2.89
C LEU A 271 -20.55 2.64 -2.26
N GLU A 272 -19.65 3.56 -1.93
CA GLU A 272 -20.04 4.80 -1.27
C GLU A 272 -20.57 5.79 -2.29
N ALA A 273 -21.81 6.27 -2.10
CA ALA A 273 -22.41 7.26 -2.98
C ALA A 273 -21.77 8.64 -2.78
N TRP A 274 -21.25 8.93 -1.59
CA TRP A 274 -20.73 10.25 -1.22
C TRP A 274 -19.41 10.18 -0.44
N ALA A 275 -18.42 10.94 -0.88
CA ALA A 275 -17.22 11.25 -0.11
C ALA A 275 -17.37 12.63 0.54
N GLY A 276 -17.11 12.75 1.85
CA GLY A 276 -17.21 13.98 2.62
C GLY A 276 -15.86 14.68 2.77
N ARG A 277 -15.88 16.02 2.81
CA ARG A 277 -14.66 16.86 2.88
C ARG A 277 -13.90 16.78 4.20
N ALA A 278 -14.59 16.51 5.31
CA ALA A 278 -14.05 16.68 6.65
C ALA A 278 -13.43 15.40 7.27
N ARG A 279 -12.57 15.62 8.27
CA ARG A 279 -12.17 14.64 9.28
C ARG A 279 -13.07 14.81 10.51
N SER A 280 -13.52 13.70 11.07
CA SER A 280 -14.40 13.70 12.26
C SER A 280 -14.27 12.42 13.09
N ALA A 281 -13.07 11.83 13.15
CA ALA A 281 -12.87 10.47 13.65
C ALA A 281 -12.25 10.39 15.06
N ASP A 282 -11.96 11.51 15.73
CA ASP A 282 -11.44 11.47 17.09
C ASP A 282 -12.46 10.82 18.05
N PRO A 283 -12.01 10.00 19.02
CA PRO A 283 -10.62 9.78 19.43
C PRO A 283 -9.94 8.56 18.77
N TYR A 284 -10.38 8.11 17.59
CA TYR A 284 -9.80 6.93 16.93
C TYR A 284 -8.46 7.28 16.24
N PRO A 285 -7.31 6.71 16.70
CA PRO A 285 -6.00 7.10 16.19
C PRO A 285 -5.63 6.37 14.90
N ASP A 286 -4.57 6.85 14.23
CA ASP A 286 -3.88 6.17 13.13
C ASP A 286 -2.78 5.20 13.61
N ASN A 287 -2.03 4.59 12.69
CA ASN A 287 -1.00 3.60 13.03
C ASN A 287 0.15 4.14 13.89
N VAL A 288 0.35 5.47 13.94
CA VAL A 288 1.37 6.13 14.76
C VAL A 288 0.77 6.77 16.01
N GLY A 289 -0.52 6.53 16.30
CA GLY A 289 -1.21 7.08 17.46
C GLY A 289 -1.70 8.52 17.27
N ALA A 290 -1.63 9.07 16.05
CA ALA A 290 -2.09 10.44 15.80
C ALA A 290 -3.62 10.49 15.61
N LEU A 291 -4.21 11.55 16.14
CA LEU A 291 -5.63 11.84 15.98
C LEU A 291 -5.90 12.62 14.68
N SER A 292 -7.15 12.57 14.22
CA SER A 292 -7.61 13.28 13.03
C SER A 292 -7.66 14.80 13.23
N GLY A 293 -7.84 15.21 14.50
CA GLY A 293 -8.03 16.61 14.91
C GLY A 293 -9.48 17.08 14.83
N GLY A 294 -10.41 16.22 14.43
CA GLY A 294 -11.84 16.53 14.35
C GLY A 294 -12.71 15.48 15.02
N THR A 295 -13.78 15.94 15.65
CA THR A 295 -14.84 15.07 16.21
C THR A 295 -16.09 15.16 15.35
N ARG A 296 -17.10 14.33 15.64
CA ARG A 296 -18.42 14.46 15.03
C ARG A 296 -18.98 15.89 15.16
N ASP A 297 -18.91 16.48 16.35
CA ASP A 297 -19.47 17.82 16.63
C ASP A 297 -18.58 18.97 16.14
N HIS A 298 -17.28 18.71 16.00
CA HIS A 298 -16.30 19.68 15.53
C HIS A 298 -15.47 19.07 14.39
N PRO A 299 -16.07 18.87 13.21
CA PRO A 299 -15.35 18.35 12.05
C PRO A 299 -14.32 19.37 11.56
N VAL A 300 -13.18 18.88 11.07
CA VAL A 300 -12.08 19.73 10.57
C VAL A 300 -11.75 19.43 9.12
N THR A 301 -11.26 20.43 8.39
CA THR A 301 -10.69 20.22 7.05
C THR A 301 -9.28 19.67 7.20
N ALA A 302 -8.96 18.59 6.48
CA ALA A 302 -7.62 18.01 6.48
C ALA A 302 -6.57 19.01 5.93
N PRO A 303 -5.36 19.09 6.53
CA PRO A 303 -4.26 19.88 5.99
C PRO A 303 -3.93 19.54 4.52
N GLY A 304 -3.58 20.57 3.74
CA GLY A 304 -3.24 20.42 2.33
C GLY A 304 -4.43 20.22 1.38
N LEU A 305 -5.67 20.16 1.90
CA LEU A 305 -6.86 20.04 1.08
C LEU A 305 -7.29 21.40 0.51
N GLY A 306 -7.16 21.56 -0.82
CA GLY A 306 -7.64 22.75 -1.54
C GLY A 306 -9.18 22.91 -1.47
N PRO A 307 -9.73 24.04 -1.94
CA PRO A 307 -11.18 24.28 -1.97
C PRO A 307 -11.91 23.18 -2.77
N GLY A 308 -13.19 22.96 -2.46
CA GLY A 308 -14.01 21.93 -3.09
C GLY A 308 -15.39 21.81 -2.45
N ALA A 309 -16.28 21.04 -3.08
CA ALA A 309 -17.61 20.77 -2.55
C ALA A 309 -17.56 20.03 -1.20
N GLU A 310 -18.55 20.23 -0.33
CA GLU A 310 -18.60 19.53 0.97
C GLU A 310 -18.75 18.02 0.78
N PHE A 311 -19.51 17.61 -0.23
CA PHE A 311 -19.67 16.21 -0.62
C PHE A 311 -19.40 16.04 -2.12
N ILE A 312 -18.77 14.93 -2.48
CA ILE A 312 -18.53 14.54 -3.87
C ILE A 312 -19.26 13.22 -4.13
N ALA A 313 -20.17 13.22 -5.11
CA ALA A 313 -20.88 12.03 -5.54
C ALA A 313 -19.95 11.05 -6.26
N THR A 314 -20.19 9.76 -6.09
CA THR A 314 -19.59 8.73 -6.94
C THR A 314 -20.02 8.92 -8.39
N SER A 315 -19.10 8.62 -9.30
CA SER A 315 -19.33 8.54 -10.74
C SER A 315 -19.01 7.14 -11.28
N LEU A 316 -18.79 6.17 -10.37
CA LEU A 316 -18.71 4.77 -10.74
C LEU A 316 -20.08 4.23 -11.17
N PRO A 317 -20.13 3.25 -12.07
CA PRO A 317 -21.37 2.61 -12.53
C PRO A 317 -21.96 1.73 -11.42
N ALA A 318 -22.67 2.39 -10.51
CA ALA A 318 -23.13 1.79 -9.26
C ALA A 318 -24.16 0.69 -9.49
N GLU A 319 -25.05 0.86 -10.46
CA GLU A 319 -26.09 -0.12 -10.79
C GLU A 319 -25.44 -1.43 -11.26
N GLU A 320 -24.44 -1.34 -12.13
CA GLU A 320 -23.69 -2.47 -12.68
C GLU A 320 -22.83 -3.13 -11.59
N MET A 321 -22.06 -2.36 -10.83
CA MET A 321 -21.19 -2.89 -9.78
C MET A 321 -21.98 -3.58 -8.66
N THR A 322 -23.20 -3.11 -8.35
CA THR A 322 -24.07 -3.72 -7.33
C THR A 322 -24.84 -4.93 -7.85
N THR A 323 -24.70 -5.34 -9.12
CA THR A 323 -25.24 -6.63 -9.59
C THR A 323 -24.50 -7.83 -8.99
N VAL A 324 -23.25 -7.64 -8.55
CA VAL A 324 -22.51 -8.63 -7.77
C VAL A 324 -23.14 -8.74 -6.39
N GLN A 325 -23.50 -9.96 -5.98
CA GLN A 325 -24.28 -10.21 -4.76
C GLN A 325 -23.74 -11.39 -3.94
N GLN A 326 -22.62 -12.00 -4.35
CA GLN A 326 -22.08 -13.22 -3.77
C GLN A 326 -20.54 -13.23 -3.86
N PRO A 327 -19.86 -13.82 -2.86
CA PRO A 327 -20.41 -14.38 -1.62
C PRO A 327 -20.97 -13.34 -0.63
N PHE A 328 -20.62 -12.06 -0.77
CA PHE A 328 -21.13 -11.00 0.09
C PHE A 328 -22.13 -10.09 -0.65
N PRO A 329 -23.13 -9.53 0.03
CA PRO A 329 -23.97 -8.51 -0.59
C PRO A 329 -23.15 -7.26 -0.92
N VAL A 330 -23.31 -6.72 -2.14
CA VAL A 330 -22.80 -5.39 -2.52
C VAL A 330 -23.95 -4.40 -2.49
N ARG A 331 -23.76 -3.27 -1.82
CA ARG A 331 -24.79 -2.23 -1.60
C ARG A 331 -24.27 -0.86 -2.02
N LEU A 332 -25.14 -0.03 -2.57
CA LEU A 332 -24.88 1.40 -2.66
C LEU A 332 -25.21 2.03 -1.30
N ASN A 333 -24.21 2.63 -0.64
CA ASN A 333 -24.39 3.33 0.63
C ASN A 333 -24.53 4.83 0.39
N SER A 334 -25.73 5.37 0.59
CA SER A 334 -26.04 6.79 0.44
C SER A 334 -25.89 7.58 1.75
N ALA A 335 -25.68 6.92 2.88
CA ALA A 335 -25.70 7.57 4.17
C ALA A 335 -24.55 8.57 4.35
N VAL A 336 -24.83 9.71 4.96
CA VAL A 336 -23.83 10.73 5.33
C VAL A 336 -24.15 11.33 6.70
N THR A 337 -23.14 11.94 7.32
CA THR A 337 -23.35 12.86 8.44
C THR A 337 -23.05 14.28 7.98
N GLU A 338 -23.98 15.20 8.21
CA GLU A 338 -23.89 16.59 7.78
C GLU A 338 -24.23 17.57 8.91
N ILE A 339 -23.80 18.82 8.76
CA ILE A 339 -24.40 19.96 9.47
C ILE A 339 -25.30 20.67 8.46
N PRO A 340 -26.63 20.69 8.63
CA PRO A 340 -27.55 21.30 7.66
C PRO A 340 -27.28 22.79 7.45
N ALA A 341 -27.69 23.33 6.30
CA ALA A 341 -27.57 24.76 6.01
C ALA A 341 -28.26 25.60 7.10
N GLY A 342 -27.52 26.54 7.70
CA GLY A 342 -27.99 27.37 8.82
C GLY A 342 -28.06 26.67 10.18
N GLY A 343 -27.70 25.38 10.24
CA GLY A 343 -27.57 24.61 11.48
C GLY A 343 -26.15 24.65 12.06
N ASP A 344 -26.03 24.18 13.30
CA ASP A 344 -24.80 24.11 14.07
C ASP A 344 -24.51 22.71 14.63
N ARG A 345 -25.42 21.75 14.44
CA ARG A 345 -25.27 20.37 14.93
C ARG A 345 -25.25 19.34 13.82
N PRO A 346 -24.43 18.29 13.96
CA PRO A 346 -24.45 17.13 13.07
C PRO A 346 -25.79 16.39 13.10
N VAL A 347 -26.21 15.89 11.94
CA VAL A 347 -27.33 14.97 11.76
C VAL A 347 -26.96 13.89 10.75
N ASP A 348 -27.48 12.68 10.95
CA ASP A 348 -27.33 11.60 9.99
C ASP A 348 -28.45 11.67 8.94
N ARG A 349 -28.10 11.36 7.69
CA ARG A 349 -28.99 11.32 6.53
C ARG A 349 -28.79 10.01 5.80
N GLU A 350 -29.83 9.20 5.67
CA GLU A 350 -29.77 7.94 4.92
C GLU A 350 -29.70 8.18 3.40
N ASP A 351 -30.34 9.25 2.91
CA ASP A 351 -30.53 9.50 1.48
C ASP A 351 -29.54 10.54 0.90
N GLY A 352 -28.38 10.72 1.55
CA GLY A 352 -27.35 11.67 1.11
C GLY A 352 -27.50 13.10 1.67
N PRO A 353 -26.61 14.02 1.24
CA PRO A 353 -26.53 15.37 1.82
C PRO A 353 -27.65 16.29 1.32
N THR A 354 -28.07 17.20 2.19
CA THR A 354 -29.01 18.28 1.85
C THR A 354 -28.31 19.47 1.19
N PRO A 355 -28.97 20.23 0.29
CA PRO A 355 -28.35 21.36 -0.38
C PRO A 355 -27.78 22.40 0.60
N GLY A 356 -26.51 22.77 0.40
CA GLY A 356 -25.82 23.77 1.23
C GLY A 356 -25.37 23.27 2.61
N SER A 357 -25.51 21.97 2.91
CA SER A 357 -24.99 21.39 4.14
C SER A 357 -23.45 21.30 4.13
N ARG A 358 -22.88 21.18 5.33
CA ARG A 358 -21.45 20.97 5.55
C ARG A 358 -21.16 19.52 5.90
N ALA A 359 -20.05 19.00 5.43
CA ALA A 359 -19.67 17.62 5.67
C ALA A 359 -19.13 17.41 7.09
N VAL A 360 -19.60 16.34 7.73
CA VAL A 360 -18.99 15.74 8.91
C VAL A 360 -18.35 14.43 8.50
N ALA A 361 -19.11 13.56 7.81
CA ALA A 361 -18.66 12.26 7.33
C ALA A 361 -19.36 11.90 6.02
N GLY A 362 -18.63 11.31 5.06
CA GLY A 362 -19.23 10.64 3.90
C GLY A 362 -19.67 9.22 4.24
N GLY A 363 -20.01 8.42 3.22
CA GLY A 363 -20.43 7.03 3.43
C GLY A 363 -19.35 6.17 4.09
N GLY A 364 -18.07 6.52 3.88
CA GLY A 364 -16.93 5.90 4.56
C GLY A 364 -16.63 6.38 5.98
N GLY A 365 -17.49 7.19 6.58
CA GLY A 365 -17.25 7.81 7.88
C GLY A 365 -16.39 9.08 7.81
N GLY A 366 -15.73 9.42 8.93
CA GLY A 366 -14.88 10.62 9.07
C GLY A 366 -13.37 10.34 9.13
N TYR A 367 -12.95 9.12 8.77
CA TYR A 367 -11.56 8.62 8.88
C TYR A 367 -10.84 8.64 7.52
N LEU A 368 -9.65 8.02 7.44
CA LEU A 368 -8.79 8.01 6.24
C LEU A 368 -9.42 7.34 5.00
N SER A 369 -10.37 6.41 5.18
CA SER A 369 -11.13 5.82 4.07
C SER A 369 -11.97 6.87 3.33
N ASN A 370 -12.68 7.72 4.08
CA ASN A 370 -13.39 8.86 3.52
C ASN A 370 -12.42 9.89 2.93
N GLU A 371 -11.31 10.18 3.60
CA GLU A 371 -10.36 11.17 3.11
C GLU A 371 -9.69 10.77 1.78
N VAL A 372 -9.32 9.49 1.60
CA VAL A 372 -8.78 9.03 0.31
C VAL A 372 -9.82 9.12 -0.80
N ALA A 373 -11.08 8.78 -0.49
CA ALA A 373 -12.19 8.89 -1.43
C ALA A 373 -12.38 10.35 -1.86
N TYR A 374 -12.38 11.28 -0.90
CA TYR A 374 -12.57 12.70 -1.18
C TYR A 374 -11.38 13.30 -1.94
N ARG A 375 -10.14 13.11 -1.46
CA ARG A 375 -8.93 13.68 -2.09
C ARG A 375 -8.75 13.20 -3.53
N SER A 376 -8.89 11.90 -3.77
CA SER A 376 -8.74 11.32 -5.11
C SER A 376 -9.83 11.82 -6.07
N ASN A 377 -11.10 11.90 -5.62
CA ASN A 377 -12.19 12.39 -6.46
C ASN A 377 -12.19 13.92 -6.64
N ARG A 378 -11.74 14.69 -5.65
CA ARG A 378 -11.53 16.14 -5.80
C ARG A 378 -10.46 16.40 -6.87
N LEU A 379 -9.35 15.66 -6.82
CA LEU A 379 -8.30 15.74 -7.82
C LEU A 379 -8.79 15.27 -9.21
N ARG A 380 -9.62 14.22 -9.26
CA ARG A 380 -10.27 13.75 -10.49
C ARG A 380 -11.15 14.83 -11.11
N LEU A 381 -11.99 15.50 -10.32
CA LEU A 381 -12.83 16.60 -10.80
C LEU A 381 -12.01 17.77 -11.34
N GLU A 382 -10.80 17.98 -10.82
CA GLU A 382 -9.88 19.03 -11.28
C GLU A 382 -9.17 18.67 -12.59
N LEU A 383 -8.69 17.42 -12.72
CA LEU A 383 -7.81 17.01 -13.82
C LEU A 383 -8.49 16.22 -14.94
N ALA A 384 -9.55 15.47 -14.61
CA ALA A 384 -10.26 14.55 -15.51
C ALA A 384 -11.73 14.36 -15.05
N PRO A 385 -12.58 15.40 -15.17
CA PRO A 385 -13.93 15.40 -14.59
C PRO A 385 -14.86 14.30 -15.14
N ASP A 386 -14.64 13.85 -16.37
CA ASP A 386 -15.43 12.80 -17.03
C ASP A 386 -14.96 11.37 -16.68
N LEU A 387 -13.79 11.23 -16.05
CA LEU A 387 -13.26 9.93 -15.65
C LEU A 387 -14.09 9.36 -14.49
N PRO A 388 -14.61 8.13 -14.56
CA PRO A 388 -15.35 7.51 -13.46
C PRO A 388 -14.50 7.32 -12.20
N GLY A 389 -15.02 7.77 -11.06
CA GLY A 389 -14.34 7.69 -9.77
C GLY A 389 -15.29 7.53 -8.59
N GLY A 390 -14.84 6.79 -7.57
CA GLY A 390 -15.61 6.50 -6.37
C GLY A 390 -14.86 5.62 -5.39
N HIS A 391 -15.57 5.12 -4.38
CA HIS A 391 -14.99 4.40 -3.26
C HIS A 391 -15.74 3.11 -2.95
N LEU A 392 -14.99 2.02 -2.73
CA LEU A 392 -15.50 0.71 -2.34
C LEU A 392 -14.98 0.37 -0.93
N HIS A 393 -15.87 -0.01 -0.03
CA HIS A 393 -15.49 -0.73 1.19
C HIS A 393 -15.68 -2.23 1.02
N THR A 394 -14.71 -2.99 1.51
CA THR A 394 -14.78 -4.44 1.64
C THR A 394 -15.41 -4.86 2.97
N PRO A 395 -15.85 -6.12 3.10
CA PRO A 395 -16.15 -6.70 4.39
C PRO A 395 -14.94 -6.65 5.34
N VAL A 396 -15.21 -6.61 6.66
CA VAL A 396 -14.17 -6.86 7.68
C VAL A 396 -13.63 -8.28 7.52
N LEU A 397 -12.29 -8.40 7.47
CA LEU A 397 -11.64 -9.71 7.43
C LEU A 397 -11.71 -10.40 8.80
N THR A 398 -12.18 -11.64 8.80
CA THR A 398 -12.35 -12.47 10.01
C THR A 398 -11.68 -13.84 9.84
N GLY A 399 -11.63 -14.65 10.89
CA GLY A 399 -11.08 -16.02 10.83
C GLY A 399 -9.64 -16.16 11.35
N LEU A 400 -9.13 -15.16 12.07
CA LEU A 400 -7.85 -15.27 12.77
C LEU A 400 -7.86 -16.47 13.73
N PRO A 401 -6.80 -17.28 13.78
CA PRO A 401 -6.69 -18.39 14.73
C PRO A 401 -6.80 -17.93 16.19
N ALA A 402 -7.43 -18.75 17.03
CA ALA A 402 -7.55 -18.51 18.46
C ALA A 402 -6.18 -18.50 19.18
N LEU A 403 -5.22 -19.30 18.71
CA LEU A 403 -3.86 -19.33 19.26
C LEU A 403 -3.10 -18.05 18.89
N PRO A 404 -2.66 -17.21 19.86
CA PRO A 404 -2.07 -15.90 19.58
C PRO A 404 -0.77 -15.90 18.76
N ASP A 405 0.00 -17.00 18.80
CA ASP A 405 1.26 -17.16 18.06
C ASP A 405 1.05 -17.72 16.65
N GLN A 406 -0.15 -18.21 16.36
CA GLN A 406 -0.48 -18.69 15.03
C GLN A 406 -0.86 -17.51 14.13
N LEU A 407 -0.01 -17.23 13.14
CA LEU A 407 -0.15 -16.05 12.25
C LEU A 407 -1.29 -16.17 11.23
N THR A 408 -1.61 -17.39 10.82
CA THR A 408 -2.62 -17.68 9.79
C THR A 408 -3.35 -18.98 10.08
N GLY A 409 -4.53 -19.15 9.47
CA GLY A 409 -5.29 -20.38 9.53
C GLY A 409 -6.25 -20.48 8.36
N PRO A 410 -6.85 -21.66 8.15
CA PRO A 410 -7.64 -21.93 6.96
C PRO A 410 -8.88 -21.02 6.86
N ASP A 411 -9.44 -20.55 7.97
CA ASP A 411 -10.61 -19.67 7.95
C ASP A 411 -10.25 -18.24 7.51
N LEU A 412 -9.17 -17.68 8.06
CA LEU A 412 -8.61 -16.40 7.60
C LEU A 412 -8.32 -16.43 6.11
N GLU A 413 -7.65 -17.48 5.65
CA GLU A 413 -7.22 -17.64 4.27
C GLU A 413 -8.40 -17.75 3.31
N ARG A 414 -9.44 -18.53 3.67
CA ARG A 414 -10.66 -18.63 2.88
C ARG A 414 -11.42 -17.30 2.83
N ASN A 415 -11.53 -16.60 3.95
CA ASN A 415 -12.23 -15.31 4.01
C ASN A 415 -11.47 -14.22 3.23
N GLU A 416 -10.15 -14.18 3.32
CA GLU A 416 -9.31 -13.27 2.52
C GLU A 416 -9.44 -13.57 1.03
N ALA A 417 -9.41 -14.84 0.64
CA ALA A 417 -9.64 -15.23 -0.76
C ALA A 417 -11.03 -14.78 -1.24
N ALA A 418 -12.08 -15.07 -0.48
CA ALA A 418 -13.46 -14.70 -0.82
C ALA A 418 -13.62 -13.19 -1.02
N ILE A 419 -13.10 -12.37 -0.09
CA ILE A 419 -13.19 -10.90 -0.20
C ILE A 419 -12.39 -10.41 -1.42
N THR A 420 -11.17 -10.90 -1.60
CA THR A 420 -10.30 -10.40 -2.68
C THR A 420 -10.73 -10.85 -4.08
N ASP A 421 -11.31 -12.05 -4.20
CA ASP A 421 -11.93 -12.52 -5.44
C ASP A 421 -13.20 -11.71 -5.76
N GLU A 422 -14.02 -11.37 -4.76
CA GLU A 422 -15.21 -10.55 -4.99
C GLU A 422 -14.89 -9.09 -5.33
N VAL A 423 -13.79 -8.51 -4.79
CA VAL A 423 -13.29 -7.21 -5.27
C VAL A 423 -13.00 -7.25 -6.77
N LEU A 424 -12.38 -8.33 -7.27
CA LEU A 424 -12.13 -8.48 -8.70
C LEU A 424 -13.45 -8.57 -9.48
N ASP A 425 -14.43 -9.32 -8.98
CA ASP A 425 -15.73 -9.47 -9.63
C ASP A 425 -16.52 -8.16 -9.69
N ILE A 426 -16.49 -7.36 -8.61
CA ILE A 426 -17.05 -6.00 -8.58
C ILE A 426 -16.37 -5.10 -9.62
N LEU A 427 -15.03 -5.12 -9.69
CA LEU A 427 -14.27 -4.29 -10.64
C LEU A 427 -14.51 -4.70 -12.11
N ARG A 428 -14.86 -5.97 -12.39
CA ARG A 428 -15.25 -6.39 -13.74
C ARG A 428 -16.52 -5.69 -14.23
N HIS A 429 -17.39 -5.27 -13.31
CA HIS A 429 -18.63 -4.56 -13.60
C HIS A 429 -18.47 -3.04 -13.52
N ALA A 430 -17.24 -2.53 -13.36
CA ALA A 430 -17.01 -1.09 -13.28
C ALA A 430 -16.98 -0.38 -14.65
N THR A 431 -17.74 -0.88 -15.63
CA THR A 431 -17.94 -0.27 -16.95
C THR A 431 -19.25 0.52 -16.99
N PRO A 432 -19.24 1.80 -17.41
CA PRO A 432 -20.45 2.53 -17.74
C PRO A 432 -21.22 1.92 -18.92
#